data_AF-A0A5M5ZM58-F1
#
_entry.id   AF-A0A5M5ZM58-F1
#
_cell.length_a   1.000
_cell.length_b   1.000
_cell.length_c   1.000
_cell.angle_alpha   90.00
_cell.angle_beta   90.00
_cell.angle_gamma   90.00
#
_symmetry.space_group_name_H-M   'P 1'
#
loop_
_entity.id
_entity.type
_entity.pdbx_description
1 polymer ?
#
loop_
_entity_poly.entity_id
_entity_poly.type
_entity_poly.pdbx_seq_one_letter_code
_entity_poly.pdbx_strand_id
1 'polypeptide(L)'
;AHKFWMTLTGRKKGTESHGIHRFFGVLVTFHFVCFCWIFFRNAEFSTSMDMLKQIFTTFRPQLFPQLVEGYWEVFALMALGYLLHFVPDSWERACTKTVIRLPLLGKAVLMLAVIYLVIQMKSSEIQPFIYFQF
;
A
#
# COMPACT_ATOMS: atom_id res chain seq x y z
N ALA A 1 -13.37 -0.45 -33.96
CA ALA A 1 -13.00 0.59 -32.96
C ALA A 1 -11.49 0.84 -32.86
N HIS A 2 -10.63 -0.19 -32.72
CA HIS A 2 -9.17 -0.03 -32.53
C HIS A 2 -8.42 0.72 -33.66
N LYS A 3 -8.80 0.52 -34.93
CA LYS A 3 -8.15 1.20 -36.07
C LYS A 3 -8.46 2.70 -36.15
N PHE A 4 -9.66 3.12 -35.75
CA PHE A 4 -10.09 4.51 -35.87
C PHE A 4 -9.34 5.43 -34.89
N TRP A 5 -9.03 4.92 -33.69
CA TRP A 5 -8.27 5.64 -32.67
C TRP A 5 -6.80 5.84 -33.05
N MET A 6 -6.19 4.86 -33.76
CA MET A 6 -4.80 4.97 -34.23
C MET A 6 -4.63 6.03 -35.32
N THR A 7 -5.63 6.24 -36.17
CA THR A 7 -5.58 7.26 -37.23
C THR A 7 -5.74 8.68 -36.66
N LEU A 8 -6.56 8.86 -35.63
CA LEU A 8 -6.80 10.18 -35.02
C LEU A 8 -5.64 10.66 -34.14
N THR A 9 -4.88 9.74 -33.54
CA THR A 9 -3.79 10.07 -32.58
C THR A 9 -2.39 9.96 -33.18
N GLY A 10 -2.26 9.62 -34.48
CA GLY A 10 -0.98 9.59 -35.19
C GLY A 10 0.05 8.59 -34.65
N ARG A 11 -0.35 7.61 -33.84
CA ARG A 11 0.57 6.68 -33.17
C ARG A 11 0.90 5.47 -34.05
N LYS A 12 2.20 5.28 -34.36
CA LYS A 12 2.71 4.04 -34.97
C LYS A 12 2.74 2.90 -33.94
N LYS A 13 2.30 1.72 -34.39
CA LYS A 13 2.30 0.45 -33.65
C LYS A 13 3.70 0.18 -33.07
N GLY A 14 3.84 0.17 -31.74
CA GLY A 14 5.08 -0.15 -31.04
C GLY A 14 5.75 0.97 -30.25
N THR A 15 5.10 2.13 -30.04
CA THR A 15 5.65 3.14 -29.12
C THR A 15 5.32 2.76 -27.67
N GLU A 16 6.27 2.09 -27.02
CA GLU A 16 6.32 1.96 -25.56
C GLU A 16 6.32 3.38 -24.96
N SER A 17 5.26 3.72 -24.26
CA SER A 17 5.14 4.99 -23.55
C SER A 17 6.08 4.97 -22.35
N HIS A 18 7.33 5.41 -22.51
CA HIS A 18 8.28 5.50 -21.41
C HIS A 18 7.96 6.66 -20.44
N GLY A 19 8.07 6.36 -19.15
CA GLY A 19 8.10 7.34 -18.06
C GLY A 19 6.80 8.12 -17.87
N ILE A 20 6.79 9.38 -18.32
CA ILE A 20 5.77 10.38 -17.99
C ILE A 20 4.40 10.01 -18.60
N HIS A 21 4.36 9.57 -19.85
CA HIS A 21 3.08 9.20 -20.48
C HIS A 21 2.46 7.94 -19.86
N ARG A 22 3.27 7.01 -19.32
CA ARG A 22 2.77 5.83 -18.59
C ARG A 22 2.31 6.22 -17.20
N PHE A 23 3.03 7.12 -16.52
CA PHE A 23 2.59 7.67 -15.25
C PHE A 23 1.24 8.38 -15.37
N PHE A 24 1.07 9.28 -16.35
CA PHE A 24 -0.22 9.92 -16.62
C PHE A 24 -1.30 8.91 -17.02
N GLY A 25 -0.96 7.90 -17.80
CA GLY A 25 -1.88 6.80 -18.11
C GLY A 25 -2.37 6.10 -16.84
N VAL A 26 -1.46 5.68 -15.96
CA VAL A 26 -1.77 5.04 -14.68
C VAL A 26 -2.60 5.96 -13.79
N LEU A 27 -2.22 7.24 -13.67
CA LEU A 27 -2.92 8.23 -12.86
C LEU A 27 -4.36 8.40 -13.33
N VAL A 28 -4.56 8.61 -14.63
CA VAL A 28 -5.92 8.79 -15.21
C VAL A 28 -6.74 7.52 -15.04
N THR A 29 -6.18 6.34 -15.35
CA THR A 29 -6.93 5.08 -15.17
C THR A 29 -7.27 4.82 -13.71
N PHE A 30 -6.37 5.14 -12.79
CA PHE A 30 -6.59 4.97 -11.36
C PHE A 30 -7.72 5.85 -10.86
N HIS A 31 -7.68 7.16 -11.15
CA HIS A 31 -8.73 8.09 -10.74
C HIS A 31 -10.08 7.77 -11.40
N PHE A 32 -10.06 7.31 -12.65
CA PHE A 32 -11.27 6.86 -13.34
C PHE A 32 -11.89 5.63 -12.66
N VAL A 33 -11.10 4.59 -12.35
CA VAL A 33 -11.59 3.39 -11.65
C VAL A 33 -12.10 3.74 -10.25
N CYS A 34 -11.37 4.57 -9.49
CA CYS A 34 -11.80 5.04 -8.18
C CYS A 34 -13.12 5.83 -8.27
N PHE A 35 -13.27 6.69 -9.27
CA PHE A 35 -14.52 7.41 -9.51
C PHE A 35 -15.69 6.44 -9.77
N CYS A 36 -15.50 5.44 -10.63
CA CYS A 36 -16.49 4.40 -10.87
C CYS A 36 -16.86 3.63 -9.59
N TRP A 37 -15.89 3.30 -8.74
CA TRP A 37 -16.14 2.60 -7.47
C TRP A 37 -17.05 3.37 -6.50
N ILE A 38 -17.01 4.71 -6.50
CA ILE A 38 -17.91 5.52 -5.66
C ILE A 38 -19.37 5.24 -6.03
N PHE A 39 -19.69 5.13 -7.32
CA PHE A 39 -21.04 4.82 -7.79
C PHE A 39 -21.42 3.35 -7.61
N PHE A 40 -20.47 2.42 -7.69
CA PHE A 40 -20.76 1.00 -7.44
C PHE A 40 -20.97 0.67 -5.96
N ARG A 41 -20.38 1.44 -5.04
CA ARG A 41 -20.51 1.19 -3.60
C ARG A 41 -21.80 1.74 -3.01
N ASN A 42 -22.33 2.84 -3.54
CA ASN A 42 -23.54 3.46 -3.02
C ASN A 42 -24.75 3.03 -3.85
N ALA A 43 -25.82 2.59 -3.19
CA ALA A 43 -27.04 2.15 -3.85
C ALA A 43 -27.79 3.29 -4.56
N GLU A 44 -27.56 4.54 -4.15
CA GLU A 44 -28.22 5.72 -4.70
C GLU A 44 -27.24 6.74 -5.30
N PHE A 45 -27.68 7.36 -6.40
CA PHE A 45 -26.91 8.38 -7.11
C PHE A 45 -26.77 9.69 -6.30
N SER A 46 -27.78 10.02 -5.48
CA SER A 46 -27.79 11.14 -4.53
C SER A 46 -26.60 11.05 -3.56
N THR A 47 -26.45 9.91 -2.91
CA THR A 47 -25.39 9.63 -1.92
C THR A 47 -24.00 9.71 -2.56
N SER A 48 -23.84 9.18 -3.77
CA SER A 48 -22.58 9.26 -4.53
C SER A 48 -22.20 10.71 -4.87
N MET A 49 -23.18 11.53 -5.26
CA MET A 49 -22.98 12.94 -5.57
C MET A 49 -22.63 13.77 -4.33
N ASP A 50 -23.24 13.46 -3.19
CA ASP A 50 -22.92 14.13 -1.92
C ASP A 50 -21.51 13.78 -1.44
N MET A 51 -21.08 12.52 -1.59
CA MET A 51 -19.68 12.13 -1.33
C MET A 51 -18.70 12.88 -2.24
N LEU A 52 -18.99 12.98 -3.54
CA LEU A 52 -18.16 13.72 -4.48
C LEU A 52 -18.10 15.21 -4.13
N LYS A 53 -19.23 15.84 -3.80
CA LYS A 53 -19.26 17.23 -3.32
C LYS A 53 -18.41 17.38 -2.07
N GLN A 54 -18.53 16.49 -1.10
CA GLN A 54 -17.75 16.54 0.14
C GLN A 54 -16.23 16.42 -0.11
N ILE A 55 -15.83 15.60 -1.08
CA ILE A 55 -14.42 15.50 -1.54
C ILE A 55 -13.93 16.81 -2.16
N PHE A 56 -14.75 17.52 -2.94
CA PHE A 56 -14.34 18.75 -3.63
C PHE A 56 -14.49 20.03 -2.79
N THR A 57 -15.54 20.15 -1.98
CA THR A 57 -15.89 21.38 -1.25
C THR A 57 -15.49 21.35 0.22
N THR A 58 -15.40 20.15 0.79
CA THR A 58 -15.12 19.94 2.22
C THR A 58 -13.91 19.03 2.38
N PHE A 59 -12.93 19.13 1.46
CA PHE A 59 -11.62 18.57 1.69
C PHE A 59 -11.00 19.33 2.87
N ARG A 60 -10.92 18.67 4.03
CA ARG A 60 -10.35 19.21 5.27
C ARG A 60 -8.93 18.65 5.42
N PRO A 61 -7.92 19.21 4.73
CA PRO A 61 -6.54 18.76 4.87
C PRO A 61 -6.03 18.90 6.31
N GLN A 62 -6.67 19.72 7.14
CA GLN A 62 -6.39 19.82 8.57
C GLN A 62 -6.66 18.53 9.36
N LEU A 63 -7.47 17.61 8.84
CA LEU A 63 -7.70 16.29 9.44
C LEU A 63 -6.58 15.30 9.10
N PHE A 64 -5.73 15.60 8.12
CA PHE A 64 -4.64 14.70 7.73
C PHE A 64 -3.62 14.48 8.86
N PRO A 65 -3.12 15.51 9.56
CA PRO A 65 -2.30 15.31 10.76
C PRO A 65 -3.01 14.50 11.84
N GLN A 66 -4.32 14.73 12.04
CA GLN A 66 -5.12 13.99 13.04
C GLN A 66 -5.33 12.52 12.65
N LEU A 67 -5.44 12.21 11.36
CA LEU A 67 -5.49 10.85 10.85
C LEU A 67 -4.14 10.14 11.04
N VAL A 68 -3.04 10.85 10.78
CA VAL A 68 -1.69 10.32 11.00
C VAL A 68 -1.42 10.12 12.49
N GLU A 69 -1.81 11.04 13.37
CA GLU A 69 -1.68 10.89 14.82
C GLU A 69 -2.59 9.78 15.36
N GLY A 70 -3.85 9.71 14.91
CA GLY A 70 -4.84 8.74 15.38
C GLY A 70 -4.59 7.32 14.90
N TYR A 71 -3.95 7.14 13.74
CA TYR A 71 -3.65 5.83 13.14
C TYR A 71 -2.17 5.65 12.83
N TRP A 72 -1.29 6.28 13.61
CA TRP A 72 0.14 6.31 13.35
C TRP A 72 0.74 4.90 13.28
N GLU A 73 0.21 3.95 14.05
CA GLU A 73 0.62 2.54 14.05
C GLU A 73 0.38 1.87 12.69
N VAL A 74 -0.76 2.14 12.04
CA VAL A 74 -1.09 1.59 10.72
C VAL A 74 -0.16 2.17 9.66
N PHE A 75 0.09 3.48 9.72
CA PHE A 75 1.03 4.14 8.81
C PHE A 75 2.48 3.66 9.03
N ALA A 76 2.89 3.44 10.29
CA ALA A 76 4.19 2.89 10.63
C ALA A 76 4.34 1.45 10.13
N LEU A 77 3.31 0.61 10.28
CA LEU A 77 3.28 -0.75 9.73
C LEU A 77 3.31 -0.76 8.20
N MET A 78 2.57 0.13 7.54
CA MET A 78 2.63 0.28 6.08
C MET A 78 4.01 0.74 5.62
N ALA A 79 4.59 1.74 6.27
CA ALA A 79 5.92 2.23 5.97
C ALA A 79 6.96 1.11 6.17
N LEU A 80 6.86 0.34 7.26
CA LEU A 80 7.69 -0.84 7.50
C LEU A 80 7.50 -1.88 6.40
N GLY A 81 6.27 -2.18 6.00
CA GLY A 81 5.96 -3.11 4.92
C GLY A 81 6.57 -2.68 3.58
N TYR A 82 6.50 -1.39 3.24
CA TYR A 82 7.15 -0.85 2.06
C TYR A 82 8.68 -0.92 2.17
N LEU A 83 9.25 -0.53 3.32
CA LEU A 83 10.69 -0.60 3.55
C LEU A 83 11.20 -2.05 3.46
N LEU A 84 10.45 -3.01 4.01
CA LEU A 84 10.73 -4.44 3.92
C LEU A 84 10.63 -4.97 2.48
N HIS A 85 9.60 -4.57 1.73
CA HIS A 85 9.47 -4.93 0.31
C HIS A 85 10.58 -4.32 -0.55
N PHE A 86 11.11 -3.17 -0.16
CA PHE A 86 12.25 -2.52 -0.80
C PHE A 86 13.61 -2.98 -0.25
N VAL A 87 13.68 -4.00 0.61
CA VAL A 87 14.96 -4.53 1.10
C VAL A 87 15.76 -5.06 -0.10
N PRO A 88 16.92 -4.46 -0.41
CA PRO A 88 17.75 -4.91 -1.52
C PRO A 88 18.47 -6.20 -1.13
N ASP A 89 18.71 -7.10 -2.09
CA ASP A 89 19.43 -8.38 -1.91
C ASP A 89 20.79 -8.26 -1.19
N SER A 90 21.38 -7.06 -1.20
CA SER A 90 22.63 -6.78 -0.48
C SER A 90 22.50 -6.88 1.04
N TRP A 91 21.34 -6.54 1.60
CA TRP A 91 21.07 -6.60 3.04
C TRP A 91 20.88 -8.04 3.50
N GLU A 92 20.19 -8.86 2.70
CA GLU A 92 20.05 -10.30 2.96
C GLU A 92 21.42 -10.99 2.99
N ARG A 93 22.29 -10.69 2.01
CA ARG A 93 23.67 -11.20 1.96
C ARG A 93 24.50 -10.72 3.15
N ALA A 94 24.36 -9.46 3.56
CA ALA A 94 25.05 -8.91 4.72
C ALA A 94 24.60 -9.58 6.03
N CYS A 95 23.29 -9.79 6.19
CA CYS A 95 22.72 -10.47 7.35
C CYS A 95 23.21 -11.92 7.44
N THR A 96 23.15 -12.65 6.33
CA THR A 96 23.65 -14.03 6.22
C THR A 96 25.13 -14.13 6.57
N LYS A 97 25.97 -13.26 6.00
CA LYS A 97 27.41 -13.24 6.27
C LYS A 97 27.75 -12.86 7.71
N THR A 98 26.90 -12.09 8.37
CA THR A 98 27.04 -11.70 9.78
C THR A 98 26.67 -12.86 10.70
N VAL A 99 25.52 -13.51 10.45
CA VAL A 99 25.09 -14.69 11.21
C VAL A 99 26.08 -15.84 11.08
N ILE A 100 26.65 -16.07 9.88
CA ILE A 100 27.65 -17.11 9.67
C ILE A 100 28.94 -16.83 10.48
N ARG A 101 29.37 -15.56 10.54
CA ARG A 101 30.57 -15.14 11.28
C ARG A 101 30.38 -15.06 12.80
N LEU A 102 29.15 -15.14 13.30
CA LEU A 102 28.91 -15.13 14.74
C LEU A 102 29.43 -16.45 15.39
N PRO A 103 30.07 -16.36 16.57
CA PRO A 103 30.46 -17.55 17.34
C PRO A 103 29.21 -18.34 17.79
N LEU A 104 29.39 -19.62 18.12
CA LEU A 104 28.29 -20.54 18.52
C LEU A 104 27.39 -19.96 19.62
N LEU A 105 27.98 -19.32 20.64
CA LEU A 105 27.24 -18.66 21.70
C LEU A 105 26.36 -17.52 21.18
N GLY A 106 26.84 -16.73 20.24
CA GLY A 106 26.07 -15.64 19.67
C GLY A 106 24.91 -16.14 18.79
N LYS A 107 25.09 -17.26 18.08
CA LYS A 107 23.99 -17.92 17.34
C LYS A 107 22.91 -18.44 18.30
N ALA A 108 23.31 -19.01 19.44
CA ALA A 108 22.39 -19.51 20.46
C ALA A 108 21.59 -18.37 21.11
N VAL A 109 22.25 -17.27 21.47
CA VAL A 109 21.59 -16.07 22.01
C VAL A 109 20.62 -15.46 20.98
N LEU A 110 21.02 -15.38 19.72
CA LEU A 110 20.15 -14.89 18.64
C LEU A 110 18.91 -15.78 18.46
N MET A 111 19.07 -17.10 18.50
CA MET A 111 17.95 -18.04 18.42
C MET A 111 16.97 -17.85 19.59
N LEU A 112 17.49 -17.74 20.82
CA LEU A 112 16.68 -17.49 22.03
C LEU A 112 15.92 -16.16 21.93
N ALA A 113 16.58 -15.10 21.45
CA ALA A 113 15.95 -13.80 21.26
C ALA A 113 14.80 -13.86 20.25
N VAL A 114 14.97 -14.57 19.13
CA VAL A 114 13.91 -14.77 18.12
C VAL A 114 12.74 -15.55 18.69
N ILE A 115 13.00 -16.65 19.42
CA ILE A 115 11.95 -17.45 20.07
C ILE A 115 11.15 -16.59 21.05
N TYR A 116 11.83 -15.82 21.89
CA TYR A 116 11.18 -14.94 22.86
C TYR A 116 10.32 -13.86 22.18
N LEU A 117 10.82 -13.27 21.10
CA LEU A 117 10.09 -12.26 20.31
C LEU A 117 8.81 -12.86 19.70
N VAL A 118 8.89 -14.06 19.12
CA VAL A 118 7.73 -14.76 18.56
C VAL A 118 6.68 -15.06 19.64
N ILE A 119 7.11 -15.47 20.83
CA ILE A 119 6.21 -15.71 21.97
C ILE A 119 5.51 -14.41 22.38
N GLN A 120 6.25 -13.30 22.49
CA GLN A 120 5.71 -11.98 22.80
C GLN A 120 4.69 -11.50 21.75
N MET A 121 4.98 -11.71 20.46
CA MET A 121 4.06 -11.32 19.37
C MET A 121 2.77 -12.13 19.38
N LYS A 122 2.82 -13.43 19.69
CA LYS A 122 1.62 -14.28 19.81
C LYS A 122 0.72 -13.88 20.98
N SER A 123 1.26 -13.16 21.97
CA SER A 123 0.51 -12.68 23.13
C SER A 123 -0.22 -11.35 22.89
N SER A 124 -0.03 -10.71 21.73
CA SER A 124 -0.84 -9.54 21.34
C SER A 124 -2.20 -10.07 20.89
N GLU A 125 -3.25 -9.76 21.64
CA GLU A 125 -4.61 -10.27 21.48
C GLU A 125 -5.04 -10.27 20.01
N ILE A 126 -5.52 -11.43 19.55
CA ILE A 126 -6.20 -11.55 18.27
C ILE A 126 -7.45 -10.69 18.37
N GLN A 127 -7.42 -9.52 17.75
CA GLN A 127 -8.61 -8.69 17.61
C GLN A 127 -9.67 -9.54 16.91
N PRO A 128 -10.84 -9.80 17.53
CA PRO A 128 -11.83 -10.65 16.91
C PRO A 128 -12.24 -10.04 15.58
N PHE A 129 -12.07 -10.79 14.50
CA PHE A 129 -12.51 -10.39 13.17
C PHE A 129 -14.01 -10.04 13.22
N ILE A 130 -14.41 -9.02 12.45
CA ILE A 130 -15.77 -8.47 12.29
C ILE A 130 -16.90 -9.52 12.23
N TYR A 131 -16.59 -10.77 11.85
CA TYR A 131 -17.55 -11.88 11.79
C TYR A 131 -18.02 -12.42 13.16
N PHE A 132 -17.34 -12.11 14.25
CA PHE A 132 -17.78 -12.47 15.62
C PHE A 132 -18.62 -11.38 16.31
N GLN A 133 -19.02 -10.34 15.58
CA GLN A 133 -19.87 -9.24 16.10
C GLN A 133 -21.35 -9.35 15.69
N PHE A 134 -21.80 -10.56 15.31
CA PHE A 134 -23.20 -10.90 15.08
C PHE A 134 -23.62 -12.02 16.02
#